data_AF-A0A958FZR5-F1
#
_entry.id   AF-A0A958FZR5-F1
#
_cell.length_a   1.000
_cell.length_b   1.000
_cell.length_c   1.000
_cell.angle_alpha   90.00
_cell.angle_beta   90.00
_cell.angle_gamma   90.00
#
_symmetry.space_group_name_H-M   'P 1'
#
loop_
_entity.id
_entity.type
_entity.pdbx_description
1 polymer ?
#
loop_
_entity_poly.entity_id
_entity_poly.type
_entity_poly.pdbx_seq_one_letter_code
_entity_poly.pdbx_strand_id
1 'polypeptide(L)'
;MNQPMNNDINALEAWDIHTGTHGAGAPIVAVIDTGVDYNHPDLAANMWINPNEIAGNGIDDDGNGYVDDVRGYDFHNNDSNPMDDNSHGTHCAGTIGGVGNNARGV
;
A
#
# COMPACT_ATOMS: atom_id res chain seq x y z
N MET A 1 27.34 22.68 16.60
CA MET A 1 26.46 21.61 17.13
C MET A 1 26.63 20.43 16.20
N ASN A 2 27.15 19.31 16.71
CA ASN A 2 27.30 18.07 15.94
C ASN A 2 25.90 17.49 15.71
N GLN A 3 25.41 17.55 14.47
CA GLN A 3 24.41 16.57 14.05
C GLN A 3 25.12 15.20 14.07
N PRO A 4 24.52 14.13 14.63
CA PRO A 4 25.08 12.79 14.51
C PRO A 4 25.30 12.48 13.01
N MET A 5 26.27 11.62 12.70
CA MET A 5 26.60 11.27 11.30
C MET A 5 25.32 10.99 10.51
N ASN A 6 25.16 11.68 9.38
CA ASN A 6 24.10 11.53 8.39
C ASN A 6 24.09 10.09 7.85
N ASN A 7 23.50 9.19 8.61
CA ASN A 7 23.42 7.75 8.37
C ASN A 7 21.96 7.36 8.10
N ASP A 8 21.29 8.15 7.27
CA ASP A 8 19.92 7.93 6.84
C ASP A 8 19.78 8.21 5.33
N ILE A 9 18.56 8.07 4.82
CA ILE A 9 18.27 8.24 3.39
C ILE A 9 18.02 9.70 2.99
N ASN A 10 18.17 10.66 3.90
CA ASN A 10 17.87 12.09 3.71
C ASN A 10 16.44 12.32 3.20
N ALA A 11 15.47 11.61 3.78
CA ALA A 11 14.07 11.67 3.39
C ALA A 11 13.45 13.06 3.59
N LEU A 12 13.82 13.77 4.67
CA LEU A 12 13.29 15.10 4.96
C LEU A 12 13.72 16.12 3.90
N GLU A 13 15.00 16.11 3.52
CA GLU A 13 15.54 16.96 2.45
C GLU A 13 14.93 16.60 1.08
N ALA A 14 14.65 15.32 0.82
CA ALA A 14 13.97 14.89 -0.39
C ALA A 14 12.51 15.37 -0.44
N TRP A 15 11.82 15.39 0.71
CA TRP A 15 10.43 15.86 0.82
C TRP A 15 10.28 17.36 0.60
N ASP A 16 11.33 18.16 0.83
CA ASP A 16 11.37 19.57 0.41
C ASP A 16 11.30 19.74 -1.12
N ILE A 17 11.64 18.69 -1.88
CA ILE A 17 11.55 18.66 -3.35
C ILE A 17 10.25 18.02 -3.81
N HIS A 18 9.92 16.82 -3.30
CA HIS A 18 8.68 16.10 -3.66
C HIS A 18 8.31 15.05 -2.61
N THR A 19 7.01 14.91 -2.30
CA THR A 19 6.47 13.92 -1.34
C THR A 19 5.73 12.76 -2.02
N GLY A 20 5.78 12.69 -3.35
CA GLY A 20 5.10 11.67 -4.14
C GLY A 20 3.93 12.21 -4.95
N THR A 21 3.56 11.45 -5.98
CA THR A 21 2.44 11.79 -6.86
C THR A 21 1.20 11.04 -6.39
N HIS A 22 0.05 11.72 -6.31
CA HIS A 22 -1.21 11.14 -5.88
C HIS A 22 -2.24 11.19 -7.01
N GLY A 23 -3.19 10.26 -7.03
CA GLY A 23 -4.24 10.18 -8.05
C GLY A 23 -3.77 9.60 -9.38
N ALA A 24 -4.36 10.07 -10.49
CA ALA A 24 -4.08 9.55 -11.82
C ALA A 24 -2.60 9.75 -12.20
N GLY A 25 -1.91 8.66 -12.53
CA GLY A 25 -0.47 8.68 -12.85
C GLY A 25 0.46 8.58 -11.64
N ALA A 26 -0.07 8.41 -10.42
CA ALA A 26 0.71 7.98 -9.26
C ALA A 26 1.36 6.60 -9.54
N PRO A 27 2.60 6.38 -9.06
CA PRO A 27 3.20 5.05 -9.14
C PRO A 27 2.41 4.05 -8.29
N ILE A 28 2.22 2.84 -8.82
CA ILE A 28 1.64 1.71 -8.09
C ILE A 28 2.79 0.78 -7.70
N VAL A 29 2.88 0.41 -6.43
CA VAL A 29 3.90 -0.51 -5.90
C VAL A 29 3.22 -1.78 -5.43
N ALA A 30 3.62 -2.92 -5.98
CA ALA A 30 3.13 -4.23 -5.55
C ALA A 30 3.93 -4.73 -4.35
N VAL A 31 3.23 -5.15 -3.29
CA VAL A 31 3.80 -5.82 -2.12
C VAL A 31 3.42 -7.31 -2.19
N ILE A 32 4.41 -8.17 -2.47
CA ILE A 32 4.24 -9.62 -2.47
C ILE A 32 4.75 -10.13 -1.12
N ASP A 33 3.85 -10.26 -0.15
CA ASP A 33 4.17 -10.52 1.26
C ASP A 33 2.98 -11.24 1.95
N THR A 34 2.82 -11.13 3.27
CA THR A 34 1.72 -11.74 4.04
C THR A 34 0.35 -11.07 3.87
N GLY A 35 0.22 -10.14 2.92
CA GLY A 35 -0.94 -9.26 2.75
C GLY A 35 -0.68 -7.86 3.29
N VAL A 36 -1.71 -7.01 3.27
CA VAL A 36 -1.68 -5.66 3.85
C VAL A 36 -2.99 -5.41 4.59
N ASP A 37 -2.94 -4.91 5.82
CA ASP A 37 -4.12 -4.33 6.47
C ASP A 37 -4.52 -3.06 5.72
N TYR A 38 -5.34 -3.24 4.71
CA TYR A 38 -5.83 -2.16 3.86
C TYR A 38 -6.85 -1.25 4.56
N ASN A 39 -7.26 -1.59 5.79
CA ASN A 39 -8.06 -0.71 6.66
C ASN A 39 -7.20 0.07 7.65
N HIS A 40 -5.88 -0.19 7.68
CA HIS A 40 -4.99 0.45 8.62
C HIS A 40 -5.08 1.99 8.47
N PRO A 41 -5.28 2.72 9.57
CA PRO A 41 -5.57 4.16 9.53
C PRO A 41 -4.45 5.04 8.95
N ASP A 42 -3.24 4.48 8.82
CA ASP A 42 -2.06 5.12 8.22
C ASP A 42 -1.71 4.59 6.81
N LEU A 43 -2.51 3.66 6.27
CA LEU A 43 -2.31 3.08 4.93
C LEU A 43 -3.52 3.23 4.01
N ALA A 44 -4.73 3.23 4.57
CA ALA A 44 -5.98 3.15 3.79
C ALA A 44 -6.12 4.21 2.68
N ALA A 45 -5.55 5.40 2.87
CA ALA A 45 -5.59 6.47 1.85
C ALA A 45 -4.61 6.26 0.68
N ASN A 46 -3.57 5.43 0.88
CA ASN A 46 -2.55 5.10 -0.12
C ASN A 46 -2.73 3.69 -0.71
N MET A 47 -3.70 2.92 -0.21
CA MET A 47 -4.01 1.61 -0.77
C MET A 47 -4.54 1.72 -2.20
N TRP A 48 -3.96 0.93 -3.09
CA TRP A 48 -4.45 0.80 -4.45
C TRP A 48 -5.83 0.12 -4.45
N ILE A 49 -6.67 0.58 -5.37
CA ILE A 49 -7.98 -0.01 -5.68
C ILE A 49 -7.96 -0.36 -7.15
N ASN A 50 -8.27 -1.61 -7.49
CA ASN A 50 -8.42 -2.04 -8.89
C ASN A 50 -9.56 -1.24 -9.53
N PRO A 51 -9.29 -0.31 -10.47
CA PRO A 51 -10.34 0.52 -11.06
C PRO A 51 -11.22 -0.26 -12.03
N ASN A 52 -10.83 -1.50 -12.38
CA ASN A 52 -11.53 -2.35 -13.32
C ASN A 52 -12.41 -3.41 -12.64
N GLU A 53 -12.43 -3.47 -11.31
CA GLU A 53 -13.26 -4.40 -10.52
C GLU A 53 -14.46 -3.69 -9.88
N ILE A 54 -15.63 -4.33 -9.89
CA ILE A 54 -16.83 -3.89 -9.18
C ILE A 54 -16.98 -4.71 -7.91
N ALA A 55 -16.53 -4.14 -6.79
CA ALA A 55 -16.50 -4.81 -5.51
C ALA A 55 -17.80 -5.56 -5.12
N GLY A 56 -17.68 -6.86 -4.92
CA GLY A 56 -18.71 -7.73 -4.36
C GLY A 56 -19.78 -8.14 -5.35
N ASN A 57 -19.52 -8.04 -6.66
CA ASN A 57 -20.45 -8.52 -7.68
C ASN A 57 -20.25 -10.02 -8.00
N GLY A 58 -19.16 -10.64 -7.53
CA GLY A 58 -18.84 -12.04 -7.78
C GLY A 58 -18.38 -12.33 -9.21
N ILE A 59 -17.92 -11.31 -9.93
CA ILE A 59 -17.45 -11.38 -11.32
C ILE A 59 -15.98 -10.96 -11.34
N ASP A 60 -15.20 -11.58 -12.22
CA ASP A 60 -13.88 -11.09 -12.64
C ASP A 60 -14.15 -10.09 -13.77
N ASP A 61 -14.25 -8.80 -13.42
CA ASP A 61 -14.70 -7.74 -14.32
C ASP A 61 -13.61 -7.33 -15.30
N ASP A 62 -12.35 -7.46 -14.90
CA ASP A 62 -11.19 -7.10 -15.71
C ASP A 62 -10.59 -8.28 -16.51
N GLY A 63 -11.03 -9.51 -16.22
CA GLY A 63 -10.66 -10.73 -16.92
C GLY A 63 -9.24 -11.20 -16.60
N ASN A 64 -8.69 -10.81 -15.44
CA ASN A 64 -7.34 -11.16 -15.02
C ASN A 64 -7.23 -12.58 -14.39
N GLY A 65 -8.36 -13.25 -14.16
CA GLY A 65 -8.45 -14.58 -13.57
C GLY A 65 -8.81 -14.59 -12.08
N TYR A 66 -9.02 -13.43 -11.47
CA TYR A 66 -9.27 -13.27 -10.04
C TYR A 66 -10.54 -12.47 -9.77
N VAL A 67 -11.59 -13.16 -9.32
CA VAL A 67 -12.88 -12.55 -9.00
C VAL A 67 -12.76 -11.58 -7.83
N ASP A 68 -13.27 -10.35 -7.98
CA ASP A 68 -13.38 -9.33 -6.94
C ASP A 68 -12.03 -8.89 -6.31
N ASP A 69 -10.90 -8.94 -7.03
CA ASP A 69 -9.55 -8.61 -6.53
C ASP A 69 -9.28 -7.10 -6.33
N VAL A 70 -10.26 -6.41 -5.74
CA VAL A 70 -10.37 -4.96 -5.57
C VAL A 70 -9.14 -4.31 -4.92
N ARG A 71 -8.41 -5.03 -4.06
CA ARG A 71 -7.22 -4.52 -3.36
C ARG A 71 -5.97 -5.38 -3.58
N GLY A 72 -6.03 -6.28 -4.57
CA GLY A 72 -5.08 -7.37 -4.76
C GLY A 72 -5.67 -8.73 -4.42
N TYR A 73 -4.82 -9.74 -4.41
CA TYR A 73 -5.24 -11.14 -4.31
C TYR A 73 -4.39 -11.92 -3.31
N ASP A 74 -5.01 -12.80 -2.55
CA ASP A 74 -4.35 -13.74 -1.66
C ASP A 74 -4.15 -15.09 -2.39
N PHE A 75 -2.91 -15.32 -2.84
CA PHE A 75 -2.53 -16.57 -3.50
C PHE A 75 -2.32 -17.75 -2.54
N HIS A 76 -2.20 -17.50 -1.24
CA HIS A 76 -2.09 -18.55 -0.23
C HIS A 76 -3.46 -19.20 0.02
N ASN A 77 -4.48 -18.37 0.26
CA ASN A 77 -5.85 -18.83 0.51
C ASN A 77 -6.69 -18.96 -0.78
N ASN A 78 -6.17 -18.45 -1.90
CA ASN A 78 -6.83 -18.44 -3.21
C ASN A 78 -8.18 -17.70 -3.18
N ASP A 79 -8.14 -16.47 -2.66
CA ASP A 79 -9.29 -15.56 -2.61
C ASP A 79 -8.86 -14.09 -2.84
N SER A 80 -9.85 -13.21 -2.98
CA SER A 80 -9.65 -11.78 -3.24
C SER A 80 -9.49 -10.93 -1.97
N ASN A 81 -9.12 -11.54 -0.85
CA ASN A 81 -8.93 -10.84 0.41
C ASN A 81 -7.45 -10.85 0.82
N PRO A 82 -6.62 -9.92 0.32
CA PRO A 82 -5.21 -9.81 0.69
C PRO A 82 -5.00 -9.14 2.07
N MET A 83 -5.94 -9.34 3.00
CA MET A 83 -5.84 -8.83 4.37
C MET A 83 -4.68 -9.53 5.08
N ASP A 84 -3.79 -8.75 5.67
CA ASP A 84 -2.64 -9.30 6.40
C ASP A 84 -3.09 -10.07 7.64
N ASP A 85 -2.65 -11.32 7.76
CA ASP A 85 -2.91 -12.19 8.92
C ASP A 85 -1.67 -12.33 9.82
N ASN A 86 -0.57 -11.63 9.51
CA ASN A 86 0.68 -11.68 10.24
C ASN A 86 1.09 -10.32 10.81
N SER A 87 1.45 -9.37 9.95
CA SER A 87 1.92 -7.98 10.21
C SER A 87 3.09 -7.58 9.30
N HIS A 88 3.84 -8.56 8.78
CA HIS A 88 5.08 -8.30 8.04
C HIS A 88 4.81 -7.47 6.77
N GLY A 89 3.81 -7.87 5.97
CA GLY A 89 3.44 -7.15 4.76
C GLY A 89 2.90 -5.76 5.03
N THR A 90 2.10 -5.59 6.09
CA THR A 90 1.61 -4.26 6.53
C THR A 90 2.76 -3.34 6.93
N HIS A 91 3.74 -3.84 7.69
CA HIS A 91 4.92 -3.06 8.08
C HIS A 91 5.79 -2.67 6.86
N CYS A 92 5.99 -3.61 5.92
CA CYS A 92 6.66 -3.34 4.64
C CYS A 92 5.93 -2.24 3.85
N ALA A 93 4.60 -2.33 3.74
CA ALA A 93 3.78 -1.32 3.08
C ALA A 93 3.87 0.06 3.75
N GLY A 94 3.90 0.11 5.09
CA GLY A 94 4.14 1.33 5.87
C GLY A 94 5.47 1.99 5.57
N THR A 95 6.53 1.19 5.43
CA THR A 95 7.86 1.68 5.07
C THR A 95 7.88 2.32 3.67
N ILE A 96 7.07 1.80 2.75
CA ILE A 96 6.97 2.30 1.37
C ILE A 96 6.10 3.56 1.29
N GLY A 97 4.91 3.52 1.92
CA GLY A 97 3.82 4.44 1.60
C GLY A 97 2.86 4.73 2.75
N GLY A 98 3.34 4.79 3.99
CA GLY A 98 2.57 5.38 5.10
C GLY A 98 2.09 6.80 4.77
N VAL A 99 0.91 7.17 5.25
CA VAL A 99 0.29 8.46 4.96
C VAL A 99 1.05 9.56 5.70
N GLY A 100 1.79 10.39 4.96
CA GLY A 100 2.57 11.49 5.52
C GLY A 100 1.73 12.52 6.29
N ASN A 101 2.30 13.07 7.36
CA ASN A 101 1.76 14.21 8.14
C ASN A 101 0.35 14.01 8.75
N ASN A 102 -0.10 12.77 8.96
CA ASN A 102 -1.39 12.50 9.61
C ASN A 102 -1.30 12.18 11.12
N ALA A 103 -0.09 12.25 11.69
CA ALA A 103 0.25 11.92 13.08
C ALA A 103 -0.06 10.47 13.51
N ARG A 104 -0.13 9.55 12.55
CA ARG A 104 -0.25 8.11 12.77
C ARG A 104 1.05 7.41 12.35
N GLY A 105 1.11 6.11 12.61
CA GLY A 105 2.18 5.23 12.18
C GLY A 105 1.60 3.84 11.98
N VAL A 106 2.34 2.99 11.27
CA VAL A 106 2.04 1.58 11.01
C VAL A 106 2.62 0.68 12.09
#